data_AF-A0A4R5LN41-F1
#
_entry.id   AF-A0A4R5LN41-F1
#
_cell.length_a   1.000
_cell.length_b   1.000
_cell.length_c   1.000
_cell.angle_alpha   90.00
_cell.angle_beta   90.00
_cell.angle_gamma   90.00
#
_symmetry.space_group_name_H-M   'P 1'
#
loop_
_entity.id
_entity.type
_entity.pdbx_description
1 polymer ?
#
loop_
_entity_poly.entity_id
_entity_poly.type
_entity_poly.pdbx_seq_one_letter_code
_entity_poly.pdbx_strand_id
1 'polypeptide(L)'
;MAAIAFDTLKFARRLIEAGVPEHQAEVQAELMAEAFLFNVDSVVTKDYLDARLAEQDARFDAKFAVLESKINLHSWILAVIAASTVIPALSGLMGY
;
A
#
# COMPACT_ATOMS: atom_id res chain seq x y z
N MET A 1 -6.72 -2.51 16.93
CA MET A 1 -5.45 -2.84 17.60
C MET A 1 -5.69 -3.20 19.05
N ALA A 2 -5.46 -4.45 19.45
CA ALA A 2 -5.04 -4.70 20.82
C ALA A 2 -3.53 -4.42 20.82
N ALA A 3 -3.14 -3.17 21.14
CA ALA A 3 -1.76 -2.92 21.48
C ALA A 3 -1.47 -3.80 22.70
N ILE A 4 -0.60 -4.80 22.55
CA ILE A 4 -0.09 -5.52 23.72
C ILE A 4 0.69 -4.45 24.49
N ALA A 5 0.08 -3.91 25.54
CA ALA A 5 0.71 -2.90 26.36
C ALA A 5 2.01 -3.49 26.92
N PHE A 6 3.09 -2.71 26.86
CA PHE A 6 4.36 -3.13 27.42
C PHE A 6 4.19 -3.31 28.94
N ASP A 7 4.32 -4.54 29.43
CA ASP A 7 4.16 -4.88 30.84
C ASP A 7 5.48 -4.60 31.59
N THR A 8 5.60 -3.37 32.07
CA THR A 8 6.77 -2.87 32.82
C THR A 8 7.05 -3.72 34.06
N LEU A 9 6.02 -4.14 34.78
CA LEU A 9 6.15 -4.91 36.02
C LEU A 9 6.70 -6.31 35.74
N LYS A 10 6.19 -6.99 34.71
CA LYS A 10 6.70 -8.29 34.28
C LYS A 10 8.13 -8.19 33.75
N PHE A 11 8.46 -7.10 33.06
CA PHE A 11 9.82 -6.86 32.58
C PHE A 11 10.82 -6.64 33.73
N ALA A 12 10.49 -5.77 34.70
CA ALA A 12 11.31 -5.52 35.89
C ALA A 12 11.54 -6.81 36.70
N ARG A 13 10.48 -7.61 36.92
CA ARG A 13 10.60 -8.90 37.62
C ARG A 13 11.59 -9.85 36.95
N ARG A 14 11.57 -9.94 35.61
CA ARG A 14 12.53 -10.77 34.86
C ARG A 14 13.96 -10.27 34.97
N LEU A 15 14.17 -8.95 35.05
CA LEU A 15 15.50 -8.38 35.28
C LEU A 15 16.00 -8.74 36.68
N ILE A 16 15.13 -8.65 37.69
CA ILE A 16 15.46 -9.04 39.08
C ILE A 16 15.82 -10.53 39.14
N GLU A 17 15.04 -11.39 38.50
CA GLU A 17 15.34 -12.84 38.39
C GLU A 17 16.67 -13.12 37.68
N ALA A 18 17.09 -12.24 36.76
CA ALA A 18 18.38 -12.30 36.09
C ALA A 18 19.55 -11.71 36.92
N GLY A 19 19.29 -11.22 38.14
CA GLY A 19 20.29 -10.67 39.05
C GLY A 19 20.50 -9.16 38.96
N VAL A 20 19.63 -8.43 38.23
CA VAL A 20 19.66 -6.97 38.20
C VAL A 20 19.09 -6.42 39.52
N PRO A 21 19.76 -5.45 40.18
CA PRO A 21 19.22 -4.81 41.37
C PRO A 21 17.83 -4.20 41.12
N GLU A 22 16.93 -4.30 42.09
CA GLU A 22 15.52 -3.87 41.97
C GLU A 22 15.36 -2.45 41.40
N HIS A 23 16.07 -1.47 41.98
CA HIS A 23 16.02 -0.10 41.48
C HIS A 23 16.45 0.02 40.01
N GLN A 24 17.50 -0.71 39.59
CA GLN A 24 17.94 -0.69 38.19
C GLN A 24 16.93 -1.36 37.27
N ALA A 25 16.32 -2.46 37.71
CA ALA A 25 15.31 -3.19 36.97
C ALA A 25 14.05 -2.34 36.72
N GLU A 26 13.62 -1.58 37.73
CA GLU A 26 12.48 -0.66 37.63
C GLU A 26 12.78 0.48 36.66
N VAL A 27 13.91 1.17 36.82
CA VAL A 27 14.31 2.28 35.93
C VAL A 27 14.47 1.80 34.49
N GLN A 28 15.05 0.61 34.28
CA GLN A 28 15.21 0.05 32.95
C GLN A 28 13.87 -0.32 32.31
N ALA A 29 12.91 -0.82 33.09
CA ALA A 29 11.57 -1.11 32.61
C ALA A 29 10.81 0.16 32.21
N GLU A 30 10.93 1.21 33.01
CA GLU A 30 10.32 2.52 32.76
C GLU A 30 10.88 3.15 31.48
N LEU A 31 12.21 3.23 31.34
CA LEU A 31 12.85 3.76 30.13
C LEU A 31 12.50 2.95 28.87
N MET A 32 12.37 1.63 28.98
CA MET A 32 11.91 0.81 27.84
C MET A 32 10.47 1.09 27.47
N ALA A 33 9.58 1.29 28.44
CA ALA A 33 8.20 1.65 28.16
C ALA A 33 8.09 3.02 27.48
N GLU A 34 8.85 4.01 27.95
CA GLU A 34 8.92 5.33 27.34
C GLU A 34 9.44 5.27 25.90
N ALA A 35 10.53 4.53 25.66
CA ALA A 35 11.07 4.35 24.32
C ALA A 35 10.08 3.65 23.38
N PHE A 36 9.31 2.68 23.89
CA PHE A 36 8.29 1.99 23.12
C PHE A 36 7.12 2.93 22.78
N LEU A 37 6.62 3.70 23.75
CA LEU A 37 5.55 4.68 23.56
C LEU A 37 5.92 5.76 22.53
N PHE A 38 7.17 6.25 22.56
CA PHE A 38 7.66 7.22 21.57
C PHE A 38 7.64 6.70 20.13
N ASN A 39 7.79 5.39 19.93
CA ASN A 39 7.79 4.78 18.60
C ASN A 39 6.40 4.31 18.15
N VAL A 40 5.47 4.02 19.07
CA VAL A 40 4.12 3.51 18.74
C VAL A 40 3.33 4.49 17.86
N ASP A 41 3.43 5.80 18.10
CA ASP A 41 2.73 6.82 17.29
C ASP A 41 3.20 6.90 15.83
N SER A 42 4.41 6.39 15.55
CA SER A 42 4.97 6.34 14.20
C SER A 42 4.64 5.06 13.43
N VAL A 43 4.07 4.04 14.10
CA VAL A 43 3.83 2.74 13.49
C VAL A 43 2.45 2.69 12.86
N VAL A 44 2.42 2.43 11.56
CA VAL A 44 1.19 2.20 10.82
C VAL A 44 0.58 0.85 11.21
N THR A 45 -0.72 0.82 11.48
CA THR A 45 -1.44 -0.41 11.80
C THR A 45 -1.71 -1.23 10.53
N LYS A 46 -1.76 -2.55 10.64
CA LYS A 46 -2.12 -3.42 9.52
C LYS A 46 -3.47 -3.04 8.93
N ASP A 47 -4.49 -2.85 9.77
CA ASP A 47 -5.85 -2.50 9.32
C ASP A 47 -5.88 -1.17 8.56
N TYR A 48 -5.11 -0.18 9.02
CA TYR A 48 -4.97 1.10 8.30
C TYR A 48 -4.30 0.91 6.94
N LEU A 49 -3.22 0.13 6.90
CA LEU A 49 -2.50 -0.13 5.65
C LEU A 49 -3.36 -0.89 4.66
N ASP A 50 -4.04 -1.95 5.10
CA ASP A 50 -4.95 -2.75 4.28
C ASP A 50 -6.08 -1.88 3.70
N ALA A 51 -6.68 -1.01 4.52
CA ALA A 51 -7.69 -0.06 4.05
C ALA A 51 -7.14 0.93 3.02
N ARG A 52 -5.93 1.46 3.24
CA ARG A 52 -5.31 2.42 2.33
C ARG A 52 -4.91 1.79 1.01
N LEU A 53 -4.42 0.55 1.03
CA LEU A 53 -4.09 -0.22 -0.15
C LEU A 53 -5.35 -0.56 -0.96
N ALA A 54 -6.42 -0.99 -0.30
CA ALA A 54 -7.70 -1.25 -0.99
C ALA A 54 -8.26 0.01 -1.68
N GLU A 55 -8.16 1.18 -1.03
CA GLU A 55 -8.55 2.45 -1.65
C GLU A 55 -7.66 2.81 -2.86
N GLN A 56 -6.35 2.55 -2.76
CA GLN A 56 -5.41 2.78 -3.86
C GLN A 56 -5.69 1.86 -5.04
N ASP A 57 -5.94 0.57 -4.80
CA ASP A 57 -6.29 -0.41 -5.82
C ASP A 57 -7.58 0.00 -6.55
N ALA A 58 -8.63 0.34 -5.81
CA ALA A 58 -9.88 0.83 -6.40
C ALA A 58 -9.68 2.09 -7.26
N ARG A 59 -8.81 3.01 -6.83
CA ARG A 59 -8.47 4.21 -7.60
C ARG A 59 -7.68 3.87 -8.87
N PHE A 60 -6.77 2.89 -8.81
CA PHE A 60 -6.03 2.45 -9.99
C PHE A 60 -6.95 1.75 -10.99
N ASP A 61 -7.79 0.84 -10.54
CA ASP A 61 -8.78 0.16 -11.39
C ASP A 61 -9.68 1.15 -12.12
N ALA A 62 -10.20 2.17 -11.41
CA ALA A 62 -11.01 3.22 -12.03
C ALA A 62 -10.24 3.99 -13.11
N LYS A 63 -8.96 4.29 -12.88
CA LYS A 63 -8.11 4.98 -13.87
C LYS A 63 -7.81 4.10 -15.07
N PHE A 64 -7.53 2.81 -14.85
CA PHE A 64 -7.26 1.86 -15.92
C PHE A 64 -8.50 1.62 -16.78
N ALA A 65 -9.69 1.49 -16.19
CA ALA A 65 -10.94 1.37 -16.94
C ALA A 65 -11.20 2.58 -17.87
N VAL A 66 -10.92 3.80 -17.38
CA VAL A 66 -11.01 5.01 -18.21
C VAL A 66 -9.98 4.99 -19.35
N LEU A 67 -8.75 4.54 -19.07
CA LEU A 67 -7.70 4.46 -20.09
C LEU A 67 -8.03 3.39 -21.15
N GLU A 68 -8.50 2.23 -20.75
CA GLU A 68 -8.93 1.15 -21.62
C GLU A 68 -10.05 1.61 -22.55
N SER A 69 -11.05 2.32 -22.01
CA SER A 69 -12.13 2.93 -22.82
C SER A 69 -11.58 3.93 -23.86
N LYS A 70 -10.65 4.80 -23.45
CA LYS A 70 -10.00 5.74 -24.37
C LYS A 70 -9.19 5.02 -25.45
N ILE A 71 -8.41 4.00 -25.10
CA ILE A 71 -7.60 3.21 -26.04
C ILE A 71 -8.52 2.48 -27.04
N ASN A 72 -9.62 1.89 -26.56
CA ASN A 72 -10.59 1.22 -27.42
C ASN A 72 -11.20 2.21 -28.42
N LEU A 73 -11.60 3.41 -27.96
CA LEU A 73 -12.10 4.45 -28.85
C LEU A 73 -11.08 4.86 -29.91
N HIS A 74 -9.83 5.11 -29.51
CA HIS A 74 -8.77 5.46 -30.45
C HIS A 74 -8.48 4.34 -31.44
N SER A 75 -8.48 3.08 -30.98
CA SER A 75 -8.28 1.92 -31.85
C SER A 75 -9.37 1.80 -32.91
N TRP A 76 -10.63 2.07 -32.54
CA TRP A 76 -11.75 2.12 -33.50
C TRP A 76 -11.63 3.26 -34.51
N ILE A 77 -11.28 4.47 -34.05
CA ILE A 77 -11.07 5.62 -34.94
C ILE A 77 -9.94 5.32 -35.93
N LEU A 78 -8.82 4.77 -35.45
CA LEU A 78 -7.71 4.37 -36.31
C LEU A 78 -8.11 3.28 -37.31
N ALA A 79 -8.93 2.30 -36.91
CA ALA A 79 -9.44 1.28 -37.83
C ALA A 79 -10.30 1.90 -38.95
N VAL A 80 -11.15 2.88 -38.63
CA VAL A 80 -11.97 3.60 -39.62
C VAL A 80 -11.08 4.40 -40.59
N ILE A 81 -10.08 5.12 -40.08
CA ILE A 81 -9.13 5.88 -40.91
C ILE A 81 -8.29 4.93 -41.78
N ALA A 82 -7.85 3.81 -41.23
CA ALA A 82 -7.13 2.79 -42.00
C ALA A 82 -8.02 2.23 -43.11
N ALA A 83 -9.29 1.90 -42.82
CA ALA A 83 -10.23 1.43 -43.84
C ALA A 83 -10.46 2.48 -44.94
N SER A 84 -10.63 3.76 -44.59
CA SER A 84 -10.88 4.83 -45.58
C SER A 84 -9.69 5.11 -46.49
N THR A 85 -8.47 4.79 -46.06
CA THR A 85 -7.23 5.02 -46.84
C THR A 85 -6.77 3.77 -47.58
N VAL A 86 -6.82 2.61 -46.91
CA VAL A 86 -6.34 1.33 -47.46
C VAL A 86 -7.30 0.78 -48.51
N ILE A 87 -8.63 0.88 -48.32
CA ILE A 87 -9.60 0.36 -49.30
C ILE A 87 -9.45 1.05 -50.66
N PRO A 88 -9.42 2.40 -50.76
CA PRO A 88 -9.23 3.07 -52.05
C PRO A 88 -7.84 2.84 -52.65
N ALA A 89 -6.80 2.75 -51.82
CA ALA A 89 -5.45 2.46 -52.31
C ALA A 89 -5.37 1.05 -52.95
N LEU A 90 -6.05 0.07 -52.36
CA LEU A 90 -6.12 -1.29 -52.92
C LEU A 90 -6.99 -1.38 -54.17
N SER A 91 -8.13 -0.68 -54.23
CA SER A 91 -8.97 -0.67 -55.45
C SER A 91 -8.23 -0.03 -56.63
N GLY A 92 -7.57 1.11 -56.39
CA GLY A 92 -6.75 1.78 -57.41
C GLY A 92 -5.56 0.93 -57.89
N LEU A 93 -4.99 0.07 -57.04
CA LEU A 93 -3.92 -0.85 -57.43
C LEU A 93 -4.43 -2.07 -58.22
N MET A 94 -5.63 -2.57 -57.90
CA MET A 94 -6.25 -3.72 -58.58
C MET A 94 -7.00 -3.36 -59.88
N GLY A 95 -7.04 -2.08 -60.25
CA GLY A 95 -7.54 -1.65 -61.55
C GLY A 95 -9.07 -1.67 -61.70
N TYR A 96 -9.81 -1.60 -60.58
CA TYR A 96 -11.25 -1.31 -60.56
C TYR A 96 -11.51 0.10 -60.02
#